data_AF-A0A2E9TJW9-F1
#
_entry.id   AF-A0A2E9TJW9-F1
#
_cell.length_a   1.000
_cell.length_b   1.000
_cell.length_c   1.000
_cell.angle_alpha   90.00
_cell.angle_beta   90.00
_cell.angle_gamma   90.00
#
_symmetry.space_group_name_H-M   'P 1'
#
loop_
_entity.id
_entity.type
_entity.pdbx_description
1 polymer ?
#
loop_
_entity_poly.entity_id
_entity_poly.type
_entity_poly.pdbx_seq_one_letter_code
_entity_poly.pdbx_strand_id
1 'polypeptide(L)'
;DSIGGKIKLPRSLKQRLDARLIRLIVGKPSDYGLPEPSYRMYESHPVINSLVLHHLGHGDITPHGDIVGVVGDTVTFADGQSRVYDLVLMATGYKLDYPFIDAGELNWHNADAPQLYLNVFHPQHRNLFMMGMVEAAGLGWEGRNEQAEMVALYIKARENNHPVAEALEQKATAEAGQTLDGGFDYLKLERMAYYVHKDSYRKAVNAHIADLKQGV
;
A
#
# COMPACT_ATOMS: atom_id res chain seq x y z
N ASP A 1 -1.90 8.70 -14.86
CA ASP A 1 -1.99 7.91 -16.11
C ASP A 1 -1.16 8.55 -17.20
N SER A 2 -0.12 7.86 -17.68
CA SER A 2 0.83 8.43 -18.65
C SER A 2 0.35 8.35 -20.12
N ILE A 3 -0.76 7.66 -20.39
CA ILE A 3 -1.37 7.59 -21.72
C ILE A 3 -2.89 7.64 -21.51
N GLY A 4 -3.53 8.63 -22.13
CA GLY A 4 -4.90 9.07 -21.87
C GLY A 4 -5.92 7.94 -21.71
N GLY A 5 -6.73 8.04 -20.65
CA GLY A 5 -7.68 7.04 -20.15
C GLY A 5 -8.88 6.69 -21.06
N LYS A 6 -8.73 6.74 -22.39
CA LYS A 6 -9.77 6.35 -23.35
C LYS A 6 -9.68 4.89 -23.81
N ILE A 7 -8.56 4.20 -23.61
CA ILE A 7 -8.40 2.78 -23.96
C ILE A 7 -7.92 1.99 -22.74
N LYS A 8 -8.82 1.21 -22.13
CA LYS A 8 -8.47 0.26 -21.05
C LYS A 8 -7.83 -0.98 -21.68
N LEU A 9 -6.51 -0.97 -21.83
CA LEU A 9 -5.74 -2.14 -22.23
C LEU A 9 -5.87 -3.27 -21.17
N PRO A 10 -5.83 -4.55 -21.57
CA PRO A 10 -5.70 -5.67 -20.64
C PRO A 10 -4.50 -5.45 -19.72
N ARG A 11 -4.67 -5.70 -18.41
CA ARG A 11 -3.69 -5.34 -17.37
C ARG A 11 -2.28 -5.86 -17.66
N SER A 12 -2.16 -7.12 -18.07
CA SER A 12 -0.89 -7.75 -18.42
C SER A 12 -0.18 -7.08 -19.60
N LEU A 13 -0.96 -6.56 -20.56
CA LEU A 13 -0.44 -5.82 -21.70
C LEU A 13 0.00 -4.41 -21.28
N LYS A 14 -0.78 -3.72 -20.44
CA LYS A 14 -0.40 -2.41 -19.87
C LYS A 14 0.89 -2.51 -19.05
N GLN A 15 0.98 -3.47 -18.12
CA GLN A 15 2.20 -3.71 -17.32
C GLN A 15 3.43 -3.95 -18.20
N ARG A 16 3.29 -4.74 -19.28
CA ARG A 16 4.38 -5.01 -20.22
C ARG A 16 4.81 -3.77 -21.01
N LEU A 17 3.86 -2.95 -21.45
CA LEU A 17 4.14 -1.72 -22.19
C LEU A 17 4.82 -0.68 -21.30
N ASP A 18 4.28 -0.43 -20.11
CA ASP A 18 4.84 0.51 -19.14
C ASP A 18 6.25 0.09 -18.71
N ALA A 19 6.45 -1.20 -18.42
CA ALA A 19 7.77 -1.74 -18.07
C ALA A 19 8.79 -1.56 -19.21
N ARG A 20 8.37 -1.74 -20.47
CA ARG A 20 9.24 -1.51 -21.63
C ARG A 20 9.55 -0.03 -21.82
N LEU A 21 8.57 0.85 -21.66
CA LEU A 21 8.76 2.29 -21.80
C LEU A 21 9.73 2.83 -20.73
N ILE A 22 9.55 2.40 -19.48
CA ILE A 22 10.44 2.79 -18.37
C ILE A 22 11.85 2.25 -18.62
N ARG A 23 12.00 0.99 -19.06
CA ARG A 23 13.32 0.44 -19.44
C ARG A 23 13.99 1.21 -20.56
N LEU A 24 13.23 1.75 -21.52
CA LEU A 24 13.77 2.55 -22.62
C LEU A 24 14.22 3.95 -22.18
N ILE A 25 13.52 4.55 -21.21
CA ILE A 25 13.80 5.91 -20.72
C ILE A 25 14.88 5.91 -19.65
N VAL A 26 14.81 4.95 -18.73
CA VAL A 26 15.61 4.90 -17.50
C VAL A 26 16.73 3.86 -17.57
N GLY A 27 16.66 2.87 -18.47
CA GLY A 27 17.59 1.73 -18.48
C GLY A 27 17.12 0.57 -17.60
N LYS A 28 17.95 -0.46 -17.47
CA LYS A 28 17.70 -1.62 -16.59
C LYS A 28 18.30 -1.35 -15.19
N PRO A 29 17.71 -1.89 -14.11
CA PRO A 29 18.32 -1.85 -12.78
C PRO A 29 19.78 -2.34 -12.78
N SER A 30 20.09 -3.38 -13.56
CA SER A 30 21.44 -3.91 -13.72
C SER A 30 22.45 -2.89 -14.26
N ASP A 31 22.00 -1.92 -15.06
CA ASP A 31 22.86 -0.87 -15.63
C ASP A 31 23.39 0.08 -14.54
N TYR A 32 22.77 0.05 -13.36
CA TYR A 32 23.12 0.82 -12.16
C TYR A 32 23.66 -0.06 -11.02
N GLY A 33 23.98 -1.33 -11.29
CA GLY A 33 24.44 -2.28 -10.27
C GLY A 33 23.34 -2.78 -9.31
N LEU A 34 22.07 -2.45 -9.57
CA LEU A 34 20.95 -2.96 -8.77
C LEU A 34 20.56 -4.37 -9.24
N PRO A 35 20.11 -5.25 -8.33
CA PRO A 35 19.59 -6.55 -8.71
C PRO A 35 18.34 -6.41 -9.57
N GLU A 36 18.14 -7.33 -10.51
CA GLU A 36 16.90 -7.40 -11.28
C GLU A 36 15.75 -7.82 -10.36
N PRO A 37 14.61 -7.10 -10.35
CA PRO A 37 13.49 -7.42 -9.48
C PRO A 37 12.85 -8.77 -9.86
N SER A 38 12.48 -9.56 -8.85
CA SER A 38 11.79 -10.85 -9.02
C SER A 38 10.27 -10.72 -9.28
N TYR A 39 9.73 -9.50 -9.25
CA TYR A 39 8.31 -9.19 -9.38
C TYR A 39 8.03 -8.24 -10.56
N ARG A 40 6.77 -8.14 -11.01
CA ARG A 40 6.39 -7.30 -12.15
C ARG A 40 6.12 -5.86 -11.71
N MET A 41 6.16 -4.95 -12.68
CA MET A 41 5.82 -3.55 -12.44
C MET A 41 4.42 -3.39 -11.84
N TYR A 42 4.35 -2.53 -10.83
CA TYR A 42 3.17 -2.25 -10.01
C TYR A 42 2.70 -3.38 -9.07
N GLU A 43 3.46 -4.47 -8.89
CA GLU A 43 3.20 -5.48 -7.84
C GLU A 43 3.82 -5.10 -6.47
N SER A 44 4.55 -3.98 -6.41
CA SER A 44 4.96 -3.31 -5.18
C SER A 44 4.84 -1.80 -5.31
N HIS A 45 4.86 -1.09 -4.18
CA HIS A 45 4.87 0.37 -4.20
C HIS A 45 6.15 0.87 -4.91
N PRO A 46 6.02 1.69 -5.97
CA PRO A 46 7.19 2.13 -6.72
C PRO A 46 8.00 3.14 -5.91
N VAL A 47 9.32 2.98 -5.91
CA VAL A 47 10.25 4.01 -5.41
C VAL A 47 10.40 5.05 -6.50
N ILE A 48 10.02 6.29 -6.21
CA ILE A 48 10.15 7.42 -7.13
C ILE A 48 11.31 8.29 -6.66
N ASN A 49 12.47 8.17 -7.32
CA ASN A 49 13.64 9.00 -7.03
C ASN A 49 14.50 9.17 -8.30
N SER A 50 14.72 10.41 -8.72
CA SER A 50 15.57 10.74 -9.86
C SER A 50 17.05 10.88 -9.52
N LEU A 51 17.38 11.24 -8.27
CA LEU A 51 18.74 11.48 -7.82
C LEU A 51 19.48 10.18 -7.51
N VAL A 52 18.79 9.14 -7.02
CA VAL A 52 19.44 7.87 -6.68
C VAL A 52 20.11 7.24 -7.90
N LEU A 53 19.43 7.25 -9.05
CA LEU A 53 19.98 6.71 -10.30
C LEU A 53 21.13 7.57 -10.83
N HIS A 54 21.05 8.89 -10.65
CA HIS A 54 22.13 9.81 -10.99
C HIS A 54 23.40 9.48 -10.19
N HIS A 55 23.28 9.35 -8.87
CA HIS A 55 24.42 9.06 -7.99
C HIS A 55 24.98 7.64 -8.16
N LEU A 56 24.12 6.64 -8.42
CA LEU A 56 24.56 5.30 -8.80
C LEU A 56 25.38 5.33 -10.10
N GLY A 57 24.91 6.07 -11.12
CA GLY A 57 25.60 6.19 -12.40
C GLY A 57 26.96 6.90 -12.34
N HIS A 58 27.16 7.78 -11.36
CA HIS A 58 28.44 8.49 -11.15
C HIS A 58 29.38 7.78 -10.16
N GLY A 59 28.91 6.71 -9.48
CA GLY A 59 29.69 5.97 -8.50
C GLY A 59 29.71 6.58 -7.10
N ASP A 60 28.90 7.62 -6.84
CA ASP A 60 28.74 8.21 -5.50
C ASP A 60 28.04 7.25 -4.53
N ILE A 61 27.20 6.35 -5.07
CA ILE A 61 26.51 5.29 -4.32
C ILE A 61 26.94 3.95 -4.91
N THR A 62 27.34 3.02 -4.03
CA THR A 62 27.58 1.63 -4.41
C THR A 62 26.47 0.74 -3.84
N PRO A 63 25.67 0.06 -4.69
CA PRO A 63 24.66 -0.86 -4.22
C PRO A 63 25.32 -2.14 -3.68
N HIS A 64 24.82 -2.61 -2.54
CA HIS A 64 25.21 -3.89 -1.95
C HIS A 64 23.97 -4.76 -1.71
N GLY A 65 24.18 -6.08 -1.68
CA GLY A 65 23.15 -7.04 -1.25
C GLY A 65 22.93 -6.99 0.26
N ASP A 66 22.21 -7.99 0.76
CA ASP A 66 21.85 -8.06 2.18
C ASP A 66 23.08 -8.08 3.09
N ILE A 67 22.96 -7.44 4.26
CA ILE A 67 23.97 -7.50 5.32
C ILE A 67 23.82 -8.81 6.07
N VAL A 68 24.90 -9.58 6.20
CA VAL A 68 24.92 -10.85 6.94
C VAL A 68 25.67 -10.78 8.27
N GLY A 69 26.42 -9.70 8.51
CA GLY A 69 27.12 -9.51 9.78
C GLY A 69 27.70 -8.12 9.94
N VAL A 70 27.84 -7.69 11.19
CA VAL A 70 28.54 -6.46 11.56
C VAL A 70 29.43 -6.77 12.76
N VAL A 71 30.74 -6.52 12.62
CA VAL A 71 31.74 -6.71 13.69
C VAL A 71 32.57 -5.43 13.82
N GLY A 72 32.41 -4.74 14.95
CA GLY A 72 32.90 -3.37 15.09
C GLY A 72 32.36 -2.51 13.96
N ASP A 73 33.26 -1.91 13.19
CA ASP A 73 32.94 -0.96 12.13
C ASP A 73 32.84 -1.67 10.76
N THR A 74 33.05 -2.98 10.73
CA THR A 74 33.09 -3.79 9.51
C THR A 74 31.73 -4.45 9.26
N VAL A 75 31.14 -4.16 8.11
CA VAL A 75 29.91 -4.77 7.61
C VAL A 75 30.25 -5.83 6.57
N THR A 76 29.70 -7.03 6.72
CA THR A 76 29.82 -8.15 5.78
C THR A 76 28.50 -8.33 5.03
N PHE A 77 28.58 -8.43 3.71
CA PHE A 77 27.43 -8.61 2.81
C PHE A 77 27.29 -10.08 2.37
N ALA A 78 26.10 -10.44 1.87
CA ALA A 78 25.75 -11.79 1.47
C ALA A 78 26.59 -12.35 0.31
N ASP A 79 27.24 -11.49 -0.47
CA ASP A 79 28.19 -11.86 -1.51
C ASP A 79 29.60 -12.18 -0.98
N GLY A 80 29.80 -12.10 0.35
CA GLY A 80 31.07 -12.32 1.04
C GLY A 80 31.97 -11.08 1.10
N GLN A 81 31.60 -9.96 0.49
CA GLN A 81 32.37 -8.73 0.60
C GLN A 81 32.25 -8.12 2.00
N SER A 82 33.29 -7.43 2.44
CA SER A 82 33.27 -6.66 3.69
C SER A 82 33.88 -5.28 3.51
N ARG A 83 33.31 -4.28 4.18
CA ARG A 83 33.73 -2.87 4.13
C ARG A 83 33.57 -2.22 5.49
N VAL A 84 34.36 -1.19 5.75
CA VAL A 84 34.27 -0.37 6.97
C VAL A 84 33.31 0.80 6.72
N TYR A 85 32.41 1.06 7.67
CA TYR A 85 31.45 2.16 7.62
C TYR A 85 31.42 2.93 8.93
N ASP A 86 31.40 4.26 8.85
CA ASP A 86 31.29 5.13 10.03
C ASP A 86 29.85 5.25 10.55
N LEU A 87 28.85 4.97 9.70
CA LEU A 87 27.43 5.08 10.01
C LEU A 87 26.61 4.02 9.27
N VAL A 88 25.72 3.35 10.01
CA VAL A 88 24.67 2.49 9.45
C VAL A 88 23.32 3.16 9.72
N LEU A 89 22.65 3.62 8.66
CA LEU A 89 21.30 4.20 8.75
C LEU A 89 20.25 3.15 8.33
N MET A 90 19.44 2.70 9.29
CA MET A 90 18.40 1.70 9.04
C MET A 90 17.12 2.36 8.51
N ALA A 91 17.01 2.49 7.18
CA ALA A 91 15.78 2.93 6.52
C ALA A 91 14.79 1.76 6.27
N THR A 92 14.57 0.91 7.27
CA THR A 92 13.82 -0.37 7.16
C THR A 92 12.30 -0.23 7.28
N GLY A 93 11.78 1.00 7.36
CA GLY A 93 10.35 1.29 7.47
C GLY A 93 9.84 1.33 8.92
N TYR A 94 8.52 1.23 9.08
CA TYR A 94 7.81 1.34 10.35
C TYR A 94 6.86 0.17 10.54
N LYS A 95 6.57 -0.16 11.81
CA LYS A 95 5.51 -1.07 12.19
C LYS A 95 4.28 -0.28 12.62
N LEU A 96 3.11 -0.82 12.34
CA LEU A 96 1.87 -0.31 12.91
C LEU A 96 1.84 -0.64 14.41
N ASP A 97 1.51 0.35 15.23
CA ASP A 97 1.36 0.19 16.69
C ASP A 97 0.27 1.15 17.19
N TYR A 98 -0.70 0.63 17.92
CA TYR A 98 -1.83 1.38 18.48
C TYR A 98 -1.92 1.11 20.00
N PRO A 99 -1.03 1.70 20.83
CA PRO A 99 -0.85 1.33 22.24
C PRO A 99 -2.02 1.69 23.15
N PHE A 100 -3.05 2.34 22.62
CA PHE A 100 -4.25 2.79 23.33
C PHE A 100 -5.45 1.85 23.14
N ILE A 101 -5.33 0.78 22.35
CA ILE A 101 -6.39 -0.19 22.09
C ILE A 101 -5.78 -1.59 21.96
N ASP A 102 -6.44 -2.59 22.55
CA ASP A 102 -6.02 -3.98 22.40
C ASP A 102 -6.14 -4.43 20.94
N ALA A 103 -5.16 -5.19 20.45
CA ALA A 103 -5.13 -5.67 19.07
C ALA A 103 -6.39 -6.48 18.71
N GLY A 104 -6.93 -7.26 19.64
CA GLY A 104 -8.17 -8.02 19.44
C GLY A 104 -9.39 -7.14 19.20
N GLU A 105 -9.46 -5.97 19.83
CA GLU A 105 -10.54 -4.99 19.67
C GLU A 105 -10.48 -4.26 18.31
N LEU A 106 -9.35 -4.35 17.59
CA LEU A 106 -9.19 -3.86 16.23
C LEU A 106 -9.40 -4.95 15.16
N ASN A 107 -9.83 -6.15 15.52
CA ASN A 107 -9.84 -7.32 14.64
C ASN A 107 -8.43 -7.61 14.05
N TRP A 108 -7.39 -7.46 14.87
CA TRP A 108 -6.01 -7.72 14.48
C TRP A 108 -5.62 -9.13 14.93
N HIS A 109 -5.69 -10.07 13.99
CA HIS A 109 -5.44 -11.49 14.26
C HIS A 109 -4.36 -12.05 13.33
N ASN A 110 -3.19 -12.36 13.90
CA ASN A 110 -2.07 -13.04 13.20
C ASN A 110 -1.77 -12.46 11.80
N ALA A 111 -1.80 -11.13 11.69
CA ALA A 111 -1.61 -10.38 10.45
C ALA A 111 -0.72 -9.16 10.71
N ASP A 112 -0.24 -8.53 9.64
CA ASP A 112 0.61 -7.34 9.72
C ASP A 112 -0.20 -6.03 9.86
N ALA A 113 -1.53 -6.10 9.74
CA ALA A 113 -2.47 -4.99 9.94
C ALA A 113 -3.85 -5.50 10.40
N PRO A 114 -4.68 -4.64 11.03
CA PRO A 114 -6.08 -4.92 11.33
C PRO A 114 -6.90 -5.38 10.12
N GLN A 115 -7.69 -6.44 10.29
CA GLN A 115 -8.51 -7.02 9.22
C GLN A 115 -9.87 -6.32 9.13
N LEU A 116 -9.91 -5.12 8.56
CA LEU A 116 -11.11 -4.29 8.50
C LEU A 116 -11.70 -4.24 7.09
N TYR A 117 -13.01 -3.98 6.98
CA TYR A 117 -13.61 -3.71 5.68
C TYR A 117 -13.18 -2.34 5.17
N LEU A 118 -12.63 -2.30 3.95
CA LEU A 118 -12.03 -1.10 3.34
C LEU A 118 -10.94 -0.43 4.21
N ASN A 119 -10.30 -1.18 5.10
CA ASN A 119 -9.39 -0.67 6.14
C ASN A 119 -10.03 0.38 7.07
N VAL A 120 -11.37 0.36 7.21
CA VAL A 120 -12.14 1.35 8.00
C VAL A 120 -13.07 0.68 9.00
N PHE A 121 -13.98 -0.18 8.53
CA PHE A 121 -15.09 -0.69 9.34
C PHE A 121 -14.76 -2.01 10.02
N HIS A 122 -15.03 -2.10 11.32
CA HIS A 122 -14.91 -3.34 12.07
C HIS A 122 -16.06 -4.31 11.73
N PRO A 123 -15.79 -5.63 11.60
CA PRO A 123 -16.85 -6.60 11.28
C PRO A 123 -17.93 -6.75 12.37
N GLN A 124 -17.72 -6.29 13.60
CA GLN A 124 -18.62 -6.50 14.75
C GLN A 124 -18.93 -5.17 15.46
N HIS A 125 -17.95 -4.29 15.64
CA HIS A 125 -18.18 -3.00 16.29
C HIS A 125 -18.68 -1.93 15.30
N ARG A 126 -19.80 -1.28 15.64
CA ARG A 126 -20.46 -0.27 14.79
C ARG A 126 -20.11 1.18 15.13
N ASN A 127 -19.29 1.35 16.16
CA ASN A 127 -18.88 2.63 16.75
C ASN A 127 -17.35 2.79 16.79
N LEU A 128 -16.62 1.91 16.09
CA LEU A 128 -15.17 1.92 15.99
C LEU A 128 -14.77 1.94 14.51
N PHE A 129 -13.98 2.93 14.13
CA PHE A 129 -13.53 3.12 12.75
C PHE A 129 -12.05 3.43 12.71
N MET A 130 -11.34 2.79 11.78
CA MET A 130 -9.95 3.13 11.50
C MET A 130 -9.87 4.14 10.36
N MET A 131 -9.13 5.22 10.58
CA MET A 131 -9.02 6.32 9.65
C MET A 131 -7.58 6.48 9.16
N GLY A 132 -7.40 6.61 7.85
CA GLY A 132 -6.11 6.92 7.26
C GLY A 132 -5.17 5.73 7.02
N MET A 133 -5.52 4.52 7.50
CA MET A 133 -4.77 3.28 7.25
C MET A 133 -5.06 2.73 5.84
N VAL A 134 -4.66 3.47 4.81
CA VAL A 134 -4.78 3.03 3.42
C VAL A 134 -3.61 3.57 2.61
N GLU A 135 -3.04 2.70 1.78
CA GLU A 135 -1.93 3.08 0.91
C GLU A 135 -2.12 2.50 -0.48
N ALA A 136 -1.84 3.31 -1.50
CA ALA A 136 -1.79 2.87 -2.88
C ALA A 136 -0.94 3.85 -3.68
N ALA A 137 -0.37 3.39 -4.79
CA ALA A 137 0.36 4.25 -5.72
C ALA A 137 -0.54 5.39 -6.21
N GLY A 138 -0.17 6.62 -5.87
CA GLY A 138 -0.91 7.82 -6.24
C GLY A 138 -2.24 8.01 -5.49
N LEU A 139 -2.47 7.30 -4.38
CA LEU A 139 -3.57 7.59 -3.46
C LEU A 139 -3.06 8.59 -2.41
N GLY A 140 -3.37 9.87 -2.65
CA GLY A 140 -2.97 10.96 -1.79
C GLY A 140 -3.95 11.15 -0.62
N TRP A 141 -4.25 12.41 -0.33
CA TRP A 141 -5.19 12.81 0.71
C TRP A 141 -6.64 12.45 0.35
N GLU A 142 -6.95 12.32 -0.95
CA GLU A 142 -8.31 12.14 -1.46
C GLU A 142 -8.96 10.87 -0.92
N GLY A 143 -8.24 9.74 -0.89
CA GLY A 143 -8.77 8.49 -0.36
C GLY A 143 -9.11 8.57 1.13
N ARG A 144 -8.31 9.30 1.90
CA ARG A 144 -8.52 9.50 3.34
C ARG A 144 -9.69 10.43 3.62
N ASN A 145 -9.86 11.46 2.78
CA ASN A 145 -11.03 12.33 2.82
C ASN A 145 -12.31 11.56 2.49
N GLU A 146 -12.28 10.71 1.47
CA GLU A 146 -13.41 9.84 1.10
C GLU A 146 -13.76 8.84 2.23
N GLN A 147 -12.77 8.26 2.92
CA GLN A 147 -13.04 7.47 4.13
C GLN A 147 -13.82 8.29 5.17
N ALA A 148 -13.42 9.55 5.41
CA ALA A 148 -14.03 10.38 6.44
C ALA A 148 -15.46 10.78 6.10
N GLU A 149 -15.73 11.13 4.83
CA GLU A 149 -17.08 11.40 4.33
C GLU A 149 -17.96 10.15 4.50
N MET A 150 -17.47 8.97 4.11
CA MET A 150 -18.20 7.71 4.24
C MET A 150 -18.56 7.40 5.70
N VAL A 151 -17.62 7.54 6.64
CA VAL A 151 -17.88 7.29 8.07
C VAL A 151 -18.90 8.30 8.62
N ALA A 152 -18.77 9.58 8.29
CA ALA A 152 -19.72 10.61 8.75
C ALA A 152 -21.14 10.35 8.26
N LEU A 153 -21.30 10.01 6.97
CA LEU A 153 -22.59 9.67 6.39
C LEU A 153 -23.16 8.37 6.98
N TYR A 154 -22.32 7.37 7.26
CA TYR A 154 -22.73 6.14 7.93
C TYR A 154 -23.28 6.41 9.33
N ILE A 155 -22.58 7.21 10.14
CA ILE A 155 -23.04 7.58 11.49
C ILE A 155 -24.42 8.25 11.38
N LYS A 156 -24.58 9.17 10.44
CA LYS A 156 -25.85 9.90 10.26
C LYS A 156 -27.00 9.01 9.79
N ALA A 157 -26.74 8.15 8.81
CA ALA A 157 -27.72 7.17 8.34
C ALA A 157 -28.15 6.20 9.46
N ARG A 158 -27.22 5.83 10.34
CA ARG A 158 -27.50 4.98 11.50
C ARG A 158 -28.33 5.69 12.57
N GLU A 159 -28.04 6.95 12.87
CA GLU A 159 -28.90 7.78 13.75
C GLU A 159 -30.34 7.88 13.22
N ASN A 160 -30.48 7.96 11.89
CA ASN A 160 -31.78 8.02 11.21
C ASN A 160 -32.47 6.65 11.07
N ASN A 161 -31.86 5.55 11.56
CA ASN A 161 -32.33 4.17 11.36
C ASN A 161 -32.59 3.82 9.87
N HIS A 162 -31.81 4.42 8.96
CA HIS A 162 -31.97 4.15 7.53
C HIS A 162 -31.34 2.79 7.16
N PRO A 163 -32.01 1.93 6.37
CA PRO A 163 -31.55 0.57 6.08
C PRO A 163 -30.20 0.51 5.33
N VAL A 164 -29.77 1.62 4.73
CA VAL A 164 -28.45 1.71 4.08
C VAL A 164 -27.29 1.52 5.05
N ALA A 165 -27.45 1.93 6.32
CA ALA A 165 -26.44 1.69 7.34
C ALA A 165 -26.29 0.19 7.59
N GLU A 166 -27.40 -0.53 7.76
CA GLU A 166 -27.40 -1.98 7.95
C GLU A 166 -26.79 -2.73 6.74
N ALA A 167 -27.08 -2.29 5.52
CA ALA A 167 -26.49 -2.88 4.32
C ALA A 167 -24.95 -2.76 4.31
N LEU A 168 -24.40 -1.61 4.71
CA LEU A 168 -22.95 -1.43 4.86
C LEU A 168 -22.40 -2.29 5.99
N GLU A 169 -23.10 -2.43 7.12
CA GLU A 169 -22.67 -3.28 8.24
C GLU A 169 -22.61 -4.76 7.87
N GLN A 170 -23.61 -5.26 7.15
CA GLN A 170 -23.64 -6.63 6.65
C GLN A 170 -22.47 -6.88 5.70
N LYS A 171 -22.20 -5.91 4.80
CA LYS A 171 -21.05 -6.00 3.90
C LYS A 171 -19.72 -5.94 4.64
N ALA A 172 -19.59 -5.06 5.62
CA ALA A 172 -18.38 -4.95 6.44
C ALA A 172 -18.12 -6.24 7.23
N THR A 173 -19.17 -6.90 7.70
CA THR A 173 -19.07 -8.20 8.38
C THR A 173 -18.62 -9.30 7.41
N ALA A 174 -19.18 -9.34 6.20
CA ALA A 174 -18.91 -10.39 5.21
C ALA A 174 -17.55 -10.25 4.50
N GLU A 175 -17.06 -9.02 4.32
CA GLU A 175 -15.90 -8.71 3.51
C GLU A 175 -14.69 -8.19 4.32
N ALA A 176 -14.74 -8.24 5.65
CA ALA A 176 -13.61 -7.85 6.49
C ALA A 176 -12.34 -8.67 6.17
N GLY A 177 -11.19 -7.99 6.12
CA GLY A 177 -9.90 -8.61 5.78
C GLY A 177 -9.70 -8.88 4.29
N GLN A 178 -10.70 -8.65 3.43
CA GLN A 178 -10.51 -8.76 1.98
C GLN A 178 -9.76 -7.53 1.44
N THR A 179 -8.62 -7.76 0.81
CA THR A 179 -7.85 -6.70 0.16
C THR A 179 -8.46 -6.35 -1.19
N LEU A 180 -8.70 -5.05 -1.44
CA LEU A 180 -9.07 -4.57 -2.77
C LEU A 180 -7.83 -4.43 -3.65
N ASP A 181 -7.24 -5.55 -4.06
CA ASP A 181 -6.02 -5.60 -4.86
C ASP A 181 -6.21 -5.24 -6.35
N GLY A 182 -7.46 -5.10 -6.79
CA GLY A 182 -7.77 -4.83 -8.19
C GLY A 182 -7.24 -5.88 -9.15
N GLY A 183 -7.08 -7.13 -8.70
CA GLY A 183 -6.52 -8.26 -9.44
C GLY A 183 -5.00 -8.19 -9.68
N PHE A 184 -4.27 -7.40 -8.88
CA PHE A 184 -2.81 -7.42 -8.84
C PHE A 184 -2.32 -8.42 -7.79
N ASP A 185 -1.23 -9.14 -8.10
CA ASP A 185 -0.56 -10.01 -7.13
C ASP A 185 0.49 -9.20 -6.35
N TYR A 186 0.02 -8.37 -5.41
CA TYR A 186 0.90 -7.56 -4.58
C TYR A 186 1.79 -8.42 -3.68
N LEU A 187 3.07 -8.04 -3.57
CA LEU A 187 4.02 -8.71 -2.67
C LEU A 187 3.48 -8.80 -1.24
N LYS A 188 3.65 -9.97 -0.62
CA LYS A 188 3.26 -10.22 0.77
C LYS A 188 4.37 -9.76 1.71
N LEU A 189 4.41 -8.45 1.96
CA LEU A 189 5.34 -7.77 2.85
C LEU A 189 4.57 -7.03 3.94
N GLU A 190 5.13 -6.91 5.14
CA GLU A 190 4.50 -6.19 6.26
C GLU A 190 4.07 -4.77 5.85
N ARG A 191 4.93 -4.03 5.15
CA ARG A 191 4.65 -2.67 4.65
C ARG A 191 3.52 -2.59 3.60
N MET A 192 3.04 -3.72 3.10
CA MET A 192 1.98 -3.81 2.10
C MET A 192 0.66 -4.34 2.67
N ALA A 193 0.58 -4.57 3.98
CA ALA A 193 -0.57 -5.20 4.64
C ALA A 193 -1.91 -4.45 4.45
N TYR A 194 -1.85 -3.13 4.34
CA TYR A 194 -3.01 -2.25 4.10
C TYR A 194 -2.97 -1.58 2.71
N TYR A 195 -2.20 -2.18 1.78
CA TYR A 195 -2.06 -1.70 0.41
C TYR A 195 -3.25 -2.09 -0.46
N VAL A 196 -3.76 -1.15 -1.25
CA VAL A 196 -4.94 -1.35 -2.10
C VAL A 196 -4.68 -0.90 -3.53
N HIS A 197 -5.52 -1.35 -4.45
CA HIS A 197 -5.61 -0.78 -5.79
C HIS A 197 -6.48 0.49 -5.76
N LYS A 198 -5.86 1.64 -6.03
CA LYS A 198 -6.47 2.98 -5.96
C LYS A 198 -7.88 3.04 -6.58
N ASP A 199 -8.05 2.63 -7.83
CA ASP A 199 -9.33 2.80 -8.52
C ASP A 199 -10.41 1.87 -7.98
N SER A 200 -10.04 0.64 -7.58
CA SER A 200 -10.97 -0.32 -6.98
C SER A 200 -11.44 0.19 -5.62
N TYR A 201 -10.50 0.68 -4.82
CA TYR A 201 -10.75 1.22 -3.50
C TYR A 201 -11.67 2.44 -3.57
N ARG A 202 -11.30 3.45 -4.36
CA ARG A 202 -12.11 4.67 -4.52
C ARG A 202 -13.49 4.37 -5.11
N LYS A 203 -13.60 3.42 -6.05
CA LYS A 203 -14.91 3.01 -6.58
C LYS A 203 -15.80 2.42 -5.48
N ALA A 204 -15.25 1.56 -4.61
CA ALA A 204 -15.99 0.95 -3.52
C ALA A 204 -16.43 2.00 -2.48
N VAL A 205 -15.51 2.88 -2.04
CA VAL A 205 -15.81 3.95 -1.08
C VAL A 205 -16.85 4.92 -1.65
N ASN A 206 -16.69 5.37 -2.89
CA ASN A 206 -17.64 6.31 -3.51
C ASN A 206 -19.03 5.70 -3.77
N ALA A 207 -19.11 4.38 -4.01
CA ALA A 207 -20.41 3.70 -4.09
C ALA A 207 -21.14 3.76 -2.74
N HIS A 208 -20.45 3.45 -1.64
CA HIS A 208 -21.03 3.58 -0.30
C HIS A 208 -21.40 5.02 0.04
N ILE A 209 -20.56 6.00 -0.29
CA ILE A 209 -20.90 7.44 -0.12
C ILE A 209 -22.20 7.78 -0.86
N ALA A 210 -22.34 7.33 -2.11
CA ALA A 210 -23.54 7.60 -2.91
C ALA A 210 -24.80 6.96 -2.31
N ASP A 211 -24.69 5.74 -1.80
CA ASP A 211 -25.80 5.05 -1.14
C ASP A 211 -26.14 5.73 0.19
N LEU A 212 -25.15 6.01 1.03
CA LEU A 212 -25.32 6.61 2.36
C LEU A 212 -25.94 8.01 2.30
N LYS A 213 -25.70 8.78 1.22
CA LYS A 213 -26.36 10.09 0.98
C LYS A 213 -27.88 10.00 0.91
N GLN A 214 -28.46 8.82 0.65
CA GLN A 214 -29.91 8.62 0.65
C GLN A 214 -30.48 8.56 2.08
N GLY A 215 -29.64 8.25 3.08
CA GLY A 215 -30.04 8.08 4.47
C GLY A 215 -29.80 9.29 5.37
N VAL A 216 -29.39 10.44 4.81
CA VAL A 216 -29.06 11.67 5.54
C VAL A 216 -30.07 12.77 5.29
#